data_AF-A0A1D8PQH3-F1
#
_entry.id   AF-A0A1D8PQH3-F1
#
_cell.length_a   1.000
_cell.length_b   1.000
_cell.length_c   1.000
_cell.angle_alpha   90.00
_cell.angle_beta   90.00
_cell.angle_gamma   90.00
#
_symmetry.space_group_name_H-M   'P 1'
#
loop_
_entity.id
_entity.type
_entity.pdbx_description
1 polymer ?
#
loop_
_entity_poly.entity_id
_entity_poly.type
_entity_poly.pdbx_seq_one_letter_code
_entity_poly.pdbx_strand_id
1 'polypeptide(L)'
;MDIVLEIDKYCVRVGVVGEVTPVVVPVKYEWVGEVQYLEDHALTKEQAQAVVSEMDKGVLAKYCQSLGTWLDVENVSYSLLQRLMHGALSELPVNPRRCFVVDHRYSEKSKRAICSILFEYRAKSVVFVPGGVLAVMGSNRRDGLWVDHTRRAIHKVVDLREIGVYGMDLGIHSIIQKSDIHVRKTLKENVITAKDTVGCWTACSLYVGEVATGWPEIRKDIFR
;
A
#
# COMPACT_ATOMS: atom_id res chain seq x y z
N MET A 1 -5.35 -11.70 15.60
CA MET A 1 -6.42 -11.21 14.70
C MET A 1 -5.87 -11.09 13.30
N ASP A 2 -6.75 -10.95 12.32
CA ASP A 2 -6.32 -10.61 10.96
C ASP A 2 -6.15 -9.10 10.87
N ILE A 3 -5.07 -8.65 10.25
CA ILE A 3 -4.73 -7.23 10.12
C ILE A 3 -4.60 -6.83 8.66
N VAL A 4 -4.80 -5.55 8.38
CA VAL A 4 -4.54 -4.94 7.08
C VAL A 4 -3.39 -3.96 7.22
N LEU A 5 -2.40 -4.10 6.34
CA LEU A 5 -1.25 -3.22 6.20
C LEU A 5 -1.25 -2.57 4.82
N GLU A 6 -1.14 -1.25 4.76
CA GLU A 6 -0.82 -0.52 3.53
C GLU A 6 0.45 0.28 3.77
N ILE A 7 1.47 0.03 2.95
CA ILE A 7 2.70 0.82 2.96
C ILE A 7 2.62 1.74 1.76
N ASP A 8 2.15 2.96 1.98
CA ASP A 8 2.06 3.95 0.93
C ASP A 8 3.27 4.89 0.96
N LYS A 9 3.36 5.67 -0.10
CA LYS A 9 4.34 6.71 -0.35
C LYS A 9 4.45 7.77 0.76
N TYR A 10 3.39 7.96 1.55
CA TYR A 10 3.30 9.02 2.57
C TYR A 10 3.16 8.50 4.00
N CYS A 11 2.71 7.27 4.17
CA CYS A 11 2.41 6.71 5.49
C CYS A 11 2.33 5.18 5.43
N VAL A 12 2.54 4.55 6.58
CA VAL A 12 2.19 3.16 6.84
C VAL A 12 0.86 3.15 7.58
N ARG A 13 -0.15 2.49 7.01
CA ARG A 13 -1.46 2.30 7.63
C ARG A 13 -1.58 0.87 8.11
N VAL A 14 -1.99 0.68 9.35
CA VAL A 14 -2.25 -0.65 9.90
C VAL A 14 -3.49 -0.66 10.78
N GLY A 15 -4.29 -1.72 10.71
CA GLY A 15 -5.47 -1.88 11.55
C GLY A 15 -6.03 -3.29 11.46
N VAL A 16 -7.07 -3.58 12.24
CA VAL A 16 -7.72 -4.88 12.24
C VAL A 16 -8.69 -4.97 11.05
N VAL A 17 -8.79 -6.15 10.43
CA VAL A 17 -9.81 -6.42 9.40
C VAL A 17 -11.20 -6.10 9.95
N GLY A 18 -11.98 -5.31 9.21
CA GLY A 18 -13.31 -4.82 9.58
C GLY A 18 -13.32 -3.40 10.15
N GLU A 19 -12.16 -2.83 10.50
CA GLU A 19 -12.05 -1.45 10.94
C GLU A 19 -11.98 -0.48 9.75
N VAL A 20 -12.52 0.73 9.91
CA VAL A 20 -12.44 1.79 8.89
C VAL A 20 -11.41 2.87 9.22
N THR A 21 -10.89 2.87 10.45
CA THR A 21 -9.89 3.83 10.94
C THR A 21 -8.58 3.10 11.25
N PRO A 22 -7.59 3.11 10.35
CA PRO A 22 -6.28 2.55 10.64
C PRO A 22 -5.51 3.41 11.65
N VAL A 23 -4.57 2.79 12.35
CA VAL A 23 -3.38 3.47 12.85
C VAL A 23 -2.58 3.95 11.65
N VAL A 24 -2.27 5.24 11.60
CA VAL A 24 -1.47 5.84 10.53
C VAL A 24 -0.14 6.29 11.13
N VAL A 25 0.94 5.67 10.67
CA VAL A 25 2.30 6.16 10.91
C VAL A 25 2.73 6.95 9.68
N PRO A 26 2.68 8.29 9.72
CA PRO A 26 3.21 9.12 8.64
C PRO A 26 4.71 8.86 8.42
N VAL A 27 5.16 8.98 7.16
CA VAL A 27 6.58 8.89 6.78
C VAL A 27 7.13 10.26 6.37
N LYS A 28 6.35 11.33 6.59
CA LYS A 28 6.72 12.72 6.30
C LYS A 28 7.70 13.25 7.37
N TYR A 29 8.71 13.99 6.92
CA TYR A 29 9.51 14.89 7.74
C TYR A 29 9.26 16.34 7.31
N GLU A 30 8.93 17.22 8.25
CA GLU A 30 8.89 18.67 8.07
C GLU A 30 9.84 19.29 9.10
N TRP A 31 11.00 19.80 8.66
CA TRP A 31 11.83 20.62 9.52
C TRP A 31 11.35 22.07 9.42
N VAL A 32 10.51 22.50 10.35
CA VAL A 32 10.14 23.91 10.48
C VAL A 32 11.13 24.53 11.45
N GLY A 33 12.05 25.32 10.90
CA GLY A 33 13.32 25.76 11.50
C GLY A 33 13.25 26.46 12.85
N GLU A 34 12.06 26.79 13.36
CA GLU A 34 11.74 27.05 14.77
C GLU A 34 10.24 27.44 14.80
N VAL A 35 9.42 26.75 15.60
CA VAL A 35 8.01 27.10 15.90
C VAL A 35 6.98 26.82 14.78
N GLN A 36 6.41 25.61 14.78
CA GLN A 36 4.95 25.40 14.81
C GLN A 36 4.64 23.90 14.95
N TYR A 37 4.07 23.54 16.11
CA TYR A 37 3.35 22.29 16.29
C TYR A 37 2.09 22.34 15.41
N LEU A 38 2.06 21.61 14.30
CA LEU A 38 0.84 21.40 13.52
C LEU A 38 0.47 19.91 13.62
N GLU A 39 -0.35 19.65 14.63
CA GLU A 39 -1.31 18.57 14.92
C GLU A 39 -1.13 17.11 14.47
N ASP A 40 -0.21 16.72 13.60
CA ASP A 40 -0.07 15.31 13.20
C ASP A 40 1.31 14.73 13.56
N HIS A 41 1.29 13.86 14.57
CA HIS A 41 2.41 13.09 15.11
C HIS A 41 3.22 12.39 14.00
N ALA A 42 4.34 12.98 13.56
CA ALA A 42 5.01 12.54 12.33
C ALA A 42 6.02 11.39 12.51
N LEU A 43 6.91 11.47 13.51
CA LEU A 43 7.87 10.42 13.90
C LEU A 43 8.32 10.71 15.35
N THR A 44 8.75 9.69 16.10
CA THR A 44 9.49 9.93 17.35
C THR A 44 10.86 10.57 17.05
N LYS A 45 11.43 11.30 18.01
CA LYS A 45 12.74 11.93 17.86
C LYS A 45 13.83 10.91 17.51
N GLU A 46 13.73 9.72 18.09
CA GLU A 46 14.63 8.59 17.89
C GLU A 46 14.53 8.05 16.45
N GLN A 47 13.30 7.88 15.93
CA GLN A 47 13.09 7.48 14.53
C GLN A 47 13.65 8.53 13.56
N ALA A 48 13.43 9.82 13.83
CA ALA A 48 13.92 10.91 12.99
C ALA A 48 15.46 10.96 12.93
N GLN A 49 16.14 10.89 14.08
CA GLN A 49 17.60 10.88 14.13
C GLN A 49 18.20 9.70 13.38
N ALA A 50 17.54 8.54 13.45
CA ALA A 50 18.01 7.35 12.79
C ALA A 50 17.86 7.42 11.25
N VAL A 51 16.74 7.93 10.73
CA VAL A 51 16.56 8.22 9.29
C VAL A 51 17.70 9.09 8.78
N VAL A 52 17.98 10.20 9.48
CA VAL A 52 19.04 11.15 9.08
C VAL A 52 20.42 10.49 9.10
N SER A 53 20.69 9.61 10.07
CA SER A 53 21.99 8.92 10.19
C SER A 53 22.25 7.86 9.12
N GLU A 54 21.19 7.26 8.57
CA GLU A 54 21.30 6.18 7.56
C GLU A 54 21.35 6.73 6.12
N MET A 55 21.06 8.01 5.90
CA MET A 55 21.07 8.64 4.57
C MET A 55 22.45 9.19 4.21
N ASP A 56 22.93 8.90 2.99
CA ASP A 56 24.12 9.56 2.43
C ASP A 56 23.92 11.08 2.36
N LYS A 57 24.97 11.89 2.56
CA LYS A 57 24.86 13.36 2.58
C LYS A 57 24.22 13.95 1.33
N GLY A 58 24.48 13.38 0.15
CA GLY A 58 23.86 13.80 -1.12
C GLY A 58 22.39 13.40 -1.23
N VAL A 59 22.04 12.25 -0.67
CA VAL A 59 20.65 11.77 -0.57
C VAL A 59 19.88 12.60 0.46
N LEU A 60 20.50 12.93 1.60
CA LEU A 60 19.95 13.81 2.63
C LEU A 60 19.73 15.23 2.08
N ALA A 61 20.66 15.79 1.32
CA ALA A 61 20.48 17.10 0.70
C ALA A 61 19.31 17.12 -0.30
N LYS A 62 19.18 16.07 -1.14
CA LYS A 62 18.03 15.91 -2.04
C LYS A 62 16.73 15.71 -1.25
N TYR A 63 16.76 14.93 -0.17
CA TYR A 63 15.64 14.67 0.74
C TYR A 63 15.17 15.93 1.47
N CYS A 64 16.09 16.76 1.95
CA CYS A 64 15.80 18.07 2.54
C CYS A 64 15.31 19.11 1.51
N GLN A 65 15.68 18.99 0.24
CA GLN A 65 15.11 19.82 -0.82
C GLN A 65 13.73 19.34 -1.26
N SER A 66 13.44 18.05 -1.07
CA SER A 66 12.20 17.41 -1.47
C SER A 66 11.27 17.15 -0.28
N LEU A 67 11.44 17.90 0.82
CA LEU A 67 10.63 17.81 2.05
C LEU A 67 9.16 17.49 1.73
N GLY A 68 8.71 16.29 2.15
CA GLY A 68 7.39 15.76 1.81
C GLY A 68 7.35 14.64 0.76
N THR A 69 8.49 14.14 0.27
CA THR A 69 8.52 13.05 -0.73
C THR A 69 9.05 11.70 -0.24
N TRP A 70 8.15 10.73 -0.34
CA TRP A 70 8.33 9.30 -0.65
C TRP A 70 9.08 8.41 0.37
N LEU A 71 8.34 7.54 1.07
CA LEU A 71 8.84 6.18 1.30
C LEU A 71 8.80 5.44 -0.04
N ASP A 72 9.91 5.43 -0.76
CA ASP A 72 10.05 4.47 -1.85
C ASP A 72 10.35 3.10 -1.23
N VAL A 73 9.29 2.29 -1.05
CA VAL A 73 9.39 0.94 -0.48
C VAL A 73 10.38 0.07 -1.25
N GLU A 74 10.59 0.34 -2.54
CA GLU A 74 11.55 -0.39 -3.38
C GLU A 74 13.02 -0.04 -3.07
N ASN A 75 13.26 1.18 -2.57
CA ASN A 75 14.60 1.74 -2.39
C ASN A 75 14.95 2.04 -0.92
N VAL A 76 14.01 1.92 0.02
CA VAL A 76 14.26 2.10 1.45
C VAL A 76 15.17 1.00 2.01
N SER A 77 16.03 1.35 2.99
CA SER A 77 16.81 0.34 3.72
C SER A 77 15.89 -0.61 4.49
N TYR A 78 16.31 -1.87 4.62
CA TYR A 78 15.56 -2.86 5.39
C TYR A 78 15.39 -2.44 6.86
N SER A 79 16.43 -1.88 7.47
CA SER A 79 16.42 -1.35 8.85
C SER A 79 15.36 -0.27 9.05
N LEU A 80 15.27 0.68 8.12
CA LEU A 80 14.29 1.75 8.20
C LEU A 80 12.87 1.22 7.97
N LEU A 81 12.66 0.36 6.96
CA LEU A 81 11.35 -0.27 6.73
C LEU A 81 10.89 -1.07 7.96
N GLN A 82 11.78 -1.87 8.55
CA GLN A 82 11.52 -2.63 9.77
C GLN A 82 11.12 -1.72 10.93
N ARG A 83 11.84 -0.62 11.15
CA ARG A 83 11.53 0.35 12.22
C ARG A 83 10.16 1.01 12.03
N LEU A 84 9.84 1.43 10.81
CA LEU A 84 8.54 2.05 10.50
C LEU A 84 7.39 1.06 10.70
N MET A 85 7.53 -0.16 10.18
CA MET A 85 6.53 -1.20 10.33
C MET A 85 6.38 -1.63 11.79
N HIS A 86 7.47 -1.81 12.53
CA HIS A 86 7.42 -2.14 13.96
C HIS A 86 6.73 -1.03 14.76
N GLY A 87 7.02 0.24 14.47
CA GLY A 87 6.33 1.37 15.10
C GLY A 87 4.83 1.37 14.82
N ALA A 88 4.41 1.04 13.59
CA ALA A 88 2.99 0.90 13.28
C ALA A 88 2.35 -0.29 13.99
N LEU A 89 3.04 -1.44 13.98
CA LEU A 89 2.54 -2.69 14.55
C LEU A 89 2.51 -2.68 16.09
N SER A 90 3.35 -1.89 16.76
CA SER A 90 3.37 -1.75 18.22
C SER A 90 2.14 -1.02 18.77
N GLU A 91 1.48 -0.21 17.95
CA GLU A 91 0.24 0.49 18.31
C GLU A 91 -0.99 -0.43 18.23
N LEU A 92 -0.87 -1.62 17.63
CA LEU A 92 -1.99 -2.54 17.55
C LEU A 92 -2.27 -3.19 18.92
N PRO A 93 -3.53 -3.21 19.40
CA PRO A 93 -3.88 -3.85 20.66
C PRO A 93 -3.87 -5.40 20.59
N VAL A 94 -3.54 -5.97 19.42
CA VAL A 94 -3.68 -7.39 19.12
C VAL A 94 -2.45 -7.94 18.40
N ASN A 95 -2.15 -9.21 18.65
CA ASN A 95 -1.13 -9.92 17.89
C ASN A 95 -1.65 -10.27 16.49
N PRO A 96 -0.89 -9.94 15.42
CA PRO A 96 -1.28 -10.31 14.06
C PRO A 96 -1.16 -11.82 13.84
N ARG A 97 -2.19 -12.41 13.22
CA ARG A 97 -2.22 -13.82 12.81
C ARG A 97 -2.01 -13.92 11.29
N ARG A 98 -2.95 -13.39 10.52
CA ARG A 98 -2.86 -13.26 9.06
C ARG A 98 -2.79 -11.78 8.71
N CYS A 99 -1.85 -11.41 7.85
CA CYS A 99 -1.64 -10.03 7.44
C CYS A 99 -2.03 -9.88 5.97
N PHE A 100 -2.99 -9.02 5.69
CA PHE A 100 -3.33 -8.60 4.33
C PHE A 100 -2.55 -7.33 4.00
N VAL A 101 -1.67 -7.40 3.02
CA VAL A 101 -0.86 -6.27 2.58
C VAL A 101 -1.45 -5.74 1.28
N VAL A 102 -1.77 -4.44 1.24
CA VAL A 102 -2.12 -3.77 -0.03
C VAL A 102 -0.89 -3.78 -0.93
N ASP A 103 -0.95 -4.57 -2.00
CA ASP A 103 0.11 -4.73 -2.98
C ASP A 103 0.00 -3.67 -4.06
N HIS A 104 0.81 -2.63 -3.90
CA HIS A 104 0.99 -1.56 -4.87
C HIS A 104 1.93 -1.94 -6.02
N ARG A 105 2.10 -3.25 -6.29
CA ARG A 105 3.08 -3.88 -7.19
C ARG A 105 4.50 -3.87 -6.65
N TYR A 106 4.66 -4.24 -5.39
CA TYR A 106 5.98 -4.42 -4.79
C TYR A 106 6.79 -5.44 -5.59
N SER A 107 8.09 -5.20 -5.73
CA SER A 107 9.00 -6.22 -6.25
C SER A 107 9.07 -7.41 -5.30
N GLU A 108 9.49 -8.57 -5.81
CA GLU A 108 9.72 -9.76 -4.96
C GLU A 108 10.72 -9.48 -3.83
N LYS A 109 11.69 -8.58 -4.04
CA LYS A 109 12.61 -8.14 -3.00
C LYS A 109 11.85 -7.42 -1.87
N SER A 110 11.02 -6.44 -2.21
CA SER A 110 10.20 -5.69 -1.26
C SER A 110 9.20 -6.59 -0.55
N LYS A 111 8.53 -7.49 -1.27
CA LYS A 111 7.62 -8.48 -0.69
C LYS A 111 8.32 -9.37 0.33
N ARG A 112 9.52 -9.87 0.01
CA ARG A 112 10.33 -10.64 0.95
C ARG A 112 10.70 -9.82 2.18
N ALA A 113 11.13 -8.57 2.02
CA ALA A 113 11.45 -7.69 3.15
C ALA A 113 10.23 -7.50 4.07
N ILE A 114 9.07 -7.16 3.51
CA ILE A 114 7.80 -7.01 4.23
C ILE A 114 7.43 -8.30 4.97
N CYS A 115 7.52 -9.46 4.30
CA CYS A 115 7.26 -10.76 4.90
C CYS A 115 8.20 -11.06 6.08
N SER A 116 9.51 -10.86 5.91
CA SER A 116 10.48 -11.08 6.98
C SER A 116 10.13 -10.26 8.22
N ILE A 117 9.84 -8.97 8.05
CA ILE A 117 9.45 -8.06 9.15
C ILE A 117 8.15 -8.54 9.82
N LEU A 118 7.11 -8.87 9.05
CA LEU A 118 5.84 -9.35 9.61
C LEU A 118 6.01 -10.68 10.36
N PHE A 119 6.84 -11.59 9.86
CA PHE A 119 7.10 -12.87 10.52
C PHE A 119 7.95 -12.74 11.78
N GLU A 120 8.88 -11.79 11.82
CA GLU A 120 9.58 -11.39 13.05
C GLU A 120 8.60 -10.82 14.08
N TYR A 121 7.63 -10.03 13.63
CA TYR A 121 6.49 -9.56 14.44
C TYR A 121 5.42 -10.65 14.69
N ARG A 122 5.77 -11.93 14.49
CA ARG A 122 4.95 -13.11 14.81
C ARG A 122 3.68 -13.30 13.99
N ALA A 123 3.54 -12.64 12.84
CA ALA A 123 2.54 -13.04 11.85
C ALA A 123 2.74 -14.51 11.46
N LYS A 124 1.64 -15.22 11.19
CA LYS A 124 1.65 -16.61 10.74
C LYS A 124 1.58 -16.72 9.21
N SER A 125 0.91 -15.76 8.58
CA SER A 125 0.79 -15.70 7.13
C SER A 125 0.62 -14.28 6.61
N VAL A 126 0.99 -14.08 5.35
CA VAL A 126 0.91 -12.82 4.63
C VAL A 126 0.24 -13.05 3.28
N VAL A 127 -0.72 -12.19 2.94
CA VAL A 127 -1.43 -12.20 1.65
C VAL A 127 -1.26 -10.83 1.01
N PHE A 128 -0.69 -10.79 -0.19
CA PHE A 128 -0.56 -9.56 -0.97
C PHE A 128 -1.80 -9.40 -1.85
N VAL A 129 -2.55 -8.32 -1.64
CA VAL A 129 -3.81 -8.05 -2.32
C VAL A 129 -3.63 -6.91 -3.32
N PRO A 130 -3.83 -7.14 -4.64
CA PRO A 130 -3.54 -6.12 -5.65
C PRO A 130 -4.33 -4.83 -5.42
N GLY A 131 -3.62 -3.70 -5.37
CA GLY A 131 -4.23 -2.37 -5.18
C GLY A 131 -5.28 -2.03 -6.22
N GLY A 132 -5.09 -2.44 -7.48
CA GLY A 132 -6.10 -2.22 -8.53
C GLY A 132 -7.41 -2.96 -8.27
N VAL A 133 -7.33 -4.20 -7.77
CA VAL A 133 -8.53 -4.96 -7.37
C VAL A 133 -9.23 -4.27 -6.21
N LEU A 134 -8.48 -3.84 -5.19
CA LEU A 134 -9.02 -3.14 -4.04
C LEU A 134 -9.70 -1.82 -4.41
N ALA A 135 -9.11 -1.05 -5.32
CA ALA A 135 -9.71 0.19 -5.81
C ALA A 135 -11.06 -0.06 -6.51
N VAL A 136 -11.14 -1.13 -7.31
CA VAL A 136 -12.37 -1.55 -8.02
C VAL A 136 -13.43 -2.03 -7.03
N MET A 137 -13.04 -2.88 -6.08
CA MET A 137 -13.93 -3.32 -4.98
C MET A 137 -14.43 -2.13 -4.16
N GLY A 138 -13.53 -1.20 -3.81
CA GLY A 138 -13.85 0.01 -3.05
C GLY A 138 -14.72 1.01 -3.80
N SER A 139 -14.90 0.84 -5.11
CA SER A 139 -15.90 1.58 -5.92
C SER A 139 -17.23 0.83 -6.06
N ASN A 140 -17.41 -0.27 -5.31
CA ASN A 140 -18.56 -1.17 -5.37
C ASN A 140 -18.80 -1.77 -6.78
N ARG A 141 -17.71 -2.12 -7.47
CA ARG A 141 -17.73 -2.72 -8.82
C ARG A 141 -16.95 -4.04 -8.82
N ARG A 142 -17.25 -4.92 -9.78
CA ARG A 142 -16.49 -6.18 -10.01
C ARG A 142 -15.48 -6.07 -11.15
N ASP A 143 -15.76 -5.20 -12.12
CA ASP A 143 -14.96 -4.96 -13.31
C ASP A 143 -14.72 -3.46 -13.46
N GLY A 144 -13.53 -3.05 -13.87
CA GLY A 144 -13.23 -1.65 -14.13
C GLY A 144 -11.81 -1.39 -14.59
N LEU A 145 -11.59 -0.14 -15.03
CA LEU A 145 -10.27 0.43 -15.26
C LEU A 145 -9.98 1.43 -14.15
N TRP A 146 -9.07 1.09 -13.25
CA TRP A 146 -8.60 2.04 -12.23
C TRP A 146 -7.43 2.86 -12.75
N VAL A 147 -7.59 4.17 -12.77
CA VAL A 147 -6.55 5.13 -13.18
C VAL A 147 -5.82 5.63 -11.93
N ASP A 148 -4.66 5.04 -11.65
CA ASP A 148 -3.77 5.46 -10.57
C ASP A 148 -2.83 6.57 -11.08
N HIS A 149 -3.24 7.82 -10.86
CA HIS A 149 -2.42 8.98 -11.19
C HIS A 149 -1.12 9.07 -10.37
N THR A 150 -1.11 8.56 -9.15
CA THR A 150 0.04 8.58 -8.23
C THR A 150 1.16 7.65 -8.70
N ARG A 151 0.78 6.53 -9.34
CA ARG A 151 1.72 5.55 -9.92
C ARG A 151 1.81 5.61 -11.44
N ARG A 152 1.07 6.52 -12.07
CA ARG A 152 0.98 6.70 -13.52
C ARG A 152 0.65 5.40 -14.26
N ALA A 153 -0.28 4.63 -13.71
CA ALA A 153 -0.69 3.33 -14.23
C ALA A 153 -2.21 3.23 -14.37
N ILE A 154 -2.66 2.41 -15.31
CA ILE A 154 -4.06 2.03 -15.50
C ILE A 154 -4.17 0.53 -15.25
N HIS A 155 -4.93 0.16 -14.22
CA HIS A 155 -5.15 -1.21 -13.81
C HIS A 155 -6.46 -1.72 -14.41
N LYS A 156 -6.39 -2.82 -15.15
CA LYS A 156 -7.55 -3.51 -15.71
C LYS A 156 -7.93 -4.67 -14.79
N VAL A 157 -9.10 -4.51 -14.17
CA VAL A 157 -9.67 -5.51 -13.28
C VAL A 157 -10.93 -6.08 -13.91
N VAL A 158 -11.01 -7.40 -13.98
CA VAL A 158 -12.19 -8.13 -14.44
C VAL A 158 -12.41 -9.27 -13.46
N ASP A 159 -13.65 -9.41 -12.99
CA ASP A 159 -14.07 -10.45 -12.05
C ASP A 159 -13.18 -10.45 -10.79
N LEU A 160 -12.86 -9.26 -10.29
CA LEU A 160 -11.95 -9.02 -9.16
C LEU A 160 -10.54 -9.61 -9.33
N ARG A 161 -10.10 -9.82 -10.58
CA ARG A 161 -8.74 -10.20 -10.92
C ARG A 161 -8.06 -9.07 -11.69
N GLU A 162 -6.87 -8.69 -11.26
CA GLU A 162 -6.02 -7.78 -12.04
C GLU A 162 -5.42 -8.55 -13.21
N ILE A 163 -5.93 -8.29 -14.42
CA ILE A 163 -5.54 -9.01 -15.65
C ILE A 163 -4.62 -8.19 -16.55
N GLY A 164 -4.35 -6.93 -16.20
CA GLY A 164 -3.41 -6.09 -16.93
C GLY A 164 -3.13 -4.78 -16.23
N VAL A 165 -1.90 -4.30 -16.35
CA VAL A 165 -1.48 -2.98 -15.88
C VAL A 165 -0.76 -2.29 -17.02
N TYR A 166 -1.19 -1.08 -17.33
CA TYR A 166 -0.73 -0.31 -18.49
C TYR A 166 -0.15 1.02 -18.03
N GLY A 167 0.85 1.53 -18.72
CA GLY A 167 1.28 2.92 -18.53
C GLY A 167 0.19 3.89 -18.99
N MET A 168 0.15 5.08 -18.39
CA MET A 168 -0.79 6.14 -18.80
C MET A 168 -0.59 6.66 -20.23
N ASP A 169 0.54 6.33 -20.86
CA ASP A 169 0.81 6.59 -22.28
C ASP A 169 -0.11 5.78 -23.21
N LEU A 170 -0.53 4.58 -22.78
CA LEU A 170 -1.53 3.78 -23.47
C LEU A 170 -2.92 4.31 -23.11
N GLY A 171 -3.48 5.20 -23.93
CA GLY A 171 -4.79 5.80 -23.67
C GLY A 171 -5.90 4.78 -23.35
N ILE A 172 -6.81 5.14 -22.43
CA ILE A 172 -7.91 4.29 -21.93
C ILE A 172 -8.69 3.61 -23.06
N HIS A 173 -9.00 4.36 -24.13
CA HIS A 173 -9.74 3.82 -25.28
C HIS A 173 -9.01 2.63 -25.92
N SER A 174 -7.69 2.70 -26.08
CA SER A 174 -6.86 1.63 -26.64
C SER A 174 -6.88 0.38 -25.78
N ILE A 175 -6.86 0.53 -24.45
CA ILE A 175 -6.96 -0.59 -23.49
C ILE A 175 -8.32 -1.29 -23.63
N ILE A 176 -9.40 -0.50 -23.69
CA ILE A 176 -10.76 -1.02 -23.87
C ILE A 176 -10.90 -1.76 -25.20
N GLN A 177 -10.41 -1.20 -26.30
CA GLN A 177 -10.52 -1.84 -27.63
C GLN A 177 -9.77 -3.16 -27.73
N LYS A 178 -8.65 -3.32 -27.00
CA LYS A 178 -7.91 -4.60 -26.90
C LYS A 178 -8.62 -5.66 -26.04
N SER A 179 -9.71 -5.30 -25.38
CA SER A 179 -10.46 -6.22 -24.50
C SER A 179 -11.54 -7.00 -25.27
N ASP A 180 -11.98 -8.12 -24.71
CA ASP A 180 -13.07 -8.92 -25.28
C ASP A 180 -14.37 -8.12 -25.36
N ILE A 181 -15.16 -8.40 -26.42
CA ILE A 181 -16.38 -7.64 -26.73
C ILE A 181 -17.35 -7.55 -25.55
N HIS A 182 -17.47 -8.64 -24.77
CA HIS A 182 -18.39 -8.75 -23.65
C HIS A 182 -18.06 -7.84 -22.47
N VAL A 183 -16.78 -7.46 -22.27
CA VAL A 183 -16.37 -6.59 -21.17
C VAL A 183 -16.14 -5.13 -21.60
N ARG A 184 -16.10 -4.83 -22.91
CA ARG A 184 -15.84 -3.46 -23.40
C ARG A 184 -16.84 -2.44 -22.87
N LYS A 185 -18.13 -2.78 -22.89
CA LYS A 185 -19.19 -1.88 -22.40
C LYS A 185 -18.99 -1.59 -20.91
N THR A 186 -18.84 -2.66 -20.12
CA THR A 186 -18.59 -2.57 -18.67
C THR A 186 -17.37 -1.71 -18.35
N LEU A 187 -16.24 -1.91 -19.05
CA LEU A 187 -15.03 -1.12 -18.80
C LEU A 187 -15.16 0.36 -19.20
N LYS A 188 -15.96 0.69 -20.22
CA LYS A 188 -16.23 2.09 -20.60
C LYS A 188 -17.03 2.82 -19.52
N GLU A 189 -17.99 2.15 -18.92
CA GLU A 189 -18.84 2.68 -17.85
C GLU A 189 -18.10 2.69 -16.50
N ASN A 190 -17.13 1.77 -16.33
CA ASN A 190 -16.39 1.57 -15.09
C ASN A 190 -14.94 2.06 -15.16
N VAL A 191 -14.72 3.28 -15.63
CA VAL A 191 -13.46 3.99 -15.36
C VAL A 191 -13.54 4.54 -13.94
N ILE A 192 -12.52 4.25 -13.13
CA ILE A 192 -12.47 4.54 -11.70
C ILE A 192 -11.23 5.39 -11.44
N THR A 193 -11.40 6.47 -10.72
CA THR A 193 -10.33 7.33 -10.22
C THR A 193 -10.29 7.28 -8.70
N ALA A 194 -9.29 7.92 -8.09
CA ALA A 194 -9.20 8.01 -6.63
C ALA A 194 -10.45 8.62 -5.96
N LYS A 195 -11.23 9.43 -6.70
CA LYS A 195 -12.48 10.03 -6.18
C LYS A 195 -13.66 9.06 -6.16
N ASP A 196 -13.58 7.98 -6.92
CA ASP A 196 -14.68 7.01 -7.09
C ASP A 196 -14.59 5.83 -6.12
N THR A 197 -13.61 5.82 -5.21
CA THR A 197 -13.30 4.68 -4.34
C THR A 197 -13.09 5.12 -2.89
N VAL A 198 -13.40 4.25 -1.94
CA VAL A 198 -13.11 4.46 -0.50
C VAL A 198 -11.63 4.31 -0.14
N GLY A 199 -10.78 3.98 -1.12
CA GLY A 199 -9.34 3.76 -0.95
C GLY A 199 -8.98 2.30 -0.72
N CYS A 200 -7.73 1.94 -1.05
CA CYS A 200 -7.28 0.55 -1.06
C CYS A 200 -7.24 -0.08 0.34
N TRP A 201 -6.73 0.64 1.34
CA TRP A 201 -6.71 0.12 2.72
C TRP A 201 -8.13 -0.17 3.24
N THR A 202 -9.05 0.79 3.10
CA THR A 202 -10.45 0.64 3.56
C THR A 202 -11.13 -0.52 2.84
N ALA A 203 -10.99 -0.61 1.52
CA ALA A 203 -11.52 -1.73 0.76
C ALA A 203 -10.92 -3.07 1.22
N CYS A 204 -9.62 -3.10 1.48
CA CYS A 204 -8.97 -4.31 1.99
C CYS A 204 -9.55 -4.70 3.35
N SER A 205 -9.66 -3.74 4.28
CA SER A 205 -10.22 -3.98 5.62
C SER A 205 -11.66 -4.51 5.58
N LEU A 206 -12.50 -3.96 4.71
CA LEU A 206 -13.91 -4.35 4.65
C LEU A 206 -14.13 -5.68 3.93
N TYR A 207 -13.33 -6.00 2.90
CA TYR A 207 -13.73 -7.06 1.96
C TYR A 207 -12.87 -8.34 2.00
N VAL A 208 -11.65 -8.32 2.55
CA VAL A 208 -10.79 -9.53 2.57
C VAL A 208 -11.32 -10.66 3.46
N GLY A 209 -12.21 -10.35 4.40
CA GLY A 209 -12.90 -11.35 5.23
C GLY A 209 -14.09 -12.02 4.53
N GLU A 210 -14.68 -11.36 3.53
CA GLU A 210 -15.97 -11.76 2.93
C GLU A 210 -15.79 -12.36 1.52
N VAL A 211 -14.81 -11.88 0.76
CA VAL A 211 -14.66 -12.24 -0.65
C VAL A 211 -13.64 -13.36 -0.81
N ALA A 212 -14.10 -14.53 -1.27
CA ALA A 212 -13.25 -15.65 -1.66
C ALA A 212 -12.51 -15.36 -2.97
N THR A 213 -11.43 -14.60 -2.89
CA THR A 213 -10.60 -14.23 -4.05
C THR A 213 -9.48 -15.22 -4.34
N GLY A 214 -9.19 -16.13 -3.41
CA GLY A 214 -8.17 -17.18 -3.59
C GLY A 214 -6.74 -16.64 -3.73
N TRP A 215 -6.45 -15.45 -3.20
CA TRP A 215 -5.10 -14.89 -3.26
C TRP A 215 -4.06 -15.82 -2.59
N PRO A 216 -2.84 -15.95 -3.17
CA PRO A 216 -1.79 -16.77 -2.58
C PRO A 216 -1.44 -16.32 -1.16
N GLU A 217 -1.39 -17.28 -0.24
CA GLU A 217 -1.01 -17.06 1.15
C GLU A 217 0.42 -17.55 1.39
N ILE A 218 1.31 -16.63 1.76
CA ILE A 218 2.69 -16.93 2.15
C ILE A 218 2.67 -17.27 3.64
N ARG A 219 3.00 -18.50 4.01
CA ARG A 219 3.03 -18.94 5.41
C ARG A 219 4.45 -18.94 5.97
N LYS A 220 4.57 -18.63 7.26
CA LYS A 220 5.88 -18.52 7.94
C LYS A 220 6.71 -19.80 7.90
N ASP A 221 6.07 -20.97 7.93
CA ASP A 221 6.70 -22.30 7.93
C ASP A 221 7.30 -22.68 6.57
N ILE A 222 6.75 -22.15 5.48
CA ILE A 222 7.26 -22.35 4.12
C ILE A 222 8.13 -21.20 3.62
N PHE A 223 8.13 -20.06 4.31
CA PHE A 223 8.94 -18.91 3.97
C PHE A 223 10.42 -19.21 4.28
N ARG A 224 11.22 -19.31 3.22
CA ARG A 224 12.68 -19.52 3.26
C ARG A 224 13.40 -18.43 2.47
#